data_AF-A0A2R7QQ03-F1
#
_entry.id   AF-A0A2R7QQ03-F1
#
_cell.length_a   1.000
_cell.length_b   1.000
_cell.length_c   1.000
_cell.angle_alpha   90.00
_cell.angle_beta   90.00
_cell.angle_gamma   90.00
#
_symmetry.space_group_name_H-M   'P 1'
#
loop_
_entity.id
_entity.type
_entity.pdbx_description
1 polymer ?
#
loop_
_entity_poly.entity_id
_entity_poly.type
_entity_poly.pdbx_seq_one_letter_code
_entity_poly.pdbx_strand_id
1 'polypeptide(L)'
;PLPGQYGAVTALPLMFEVVDSLPRQAGDASGAPMPANVTREAICWPTGELAERTGEALCQRRLDAFVLDGVVPPTFAERDARLWQPGRQRFNVDARTGLRVSPDCRLPHETEVREIARWPALLSPWLPLAQRRAAQLPALSPDCSDDGRESGGSLHIEGLNDRATLARAPNAEHGVRLQLRALGNDNSIDWLLDGRWIARTEGARLFQRDFDETGEHTLTALAADGAWTQVRFRILR
;
A
#
# COMPACT_ATOMS: atom_id res chain seq x y z
N PRO A 1 -9.16 -25.62 2.39
CA PRO A 1 -8.25 -24.87 3.30
C PRO A 1 -8.84 -24.78 4.72
N LEU A 2 -8.07 -25.22 5.73
CA LEU A 2 -8.46 -25.09 7.14
C LEU A 2 -8.08 -23.68 7.63
N PRO A 3 -9.03 -22.84 8.10
CA PRO A 3 -8.71 -21.54 8.65
C PRO A 3 -7.66 -21.63 9.77
N GLY A 4 -6.64 -20.77 9.74
CA GLY A 4 -5.54 -20.78 10.71
C GLY A 4 -4.41 -21.77 10.40
N GLN A 5 -4.56 -22.64 9.40
CA GLN A 5 -3.50 -23.55 8.94
C GLN A 5 -2.84 -22.99 7.67
N TYR A 6 -1.61 -22.49 7.80
CA TYR A 6 -0.80 -21.96 6.70
C TYR A 6 0.67 -22.32 6.93
N GLY A 7 1.50 -22.19 5.89
CA GLY A 7 2.86 -22.75 5.88
C GLY A 7 3.72 -22.37 7.10
N ALA A 8 3.60 -21.14 7.61
CA ALA A 8 4.35 -20.72 8.80
C ALA A 8 3.92 -21.43 10.10
N VAL A 9 2.69 -21.95 10.18
CA VAL A 9 2.17 -22.69 11.35
C VAL A 9 2.34 -24.20 11.17
N THR A 10 2.14 -24.72 9.95
CA THR A 10 2.16 -26.18 9.71
C THR A 10 3.49 -26.71 9.21
N ALA A 11 4.12 -26.01 8.25
CA ALA A 11 5.32 -26.49 7.59
C ALA A 11 6.60 -26.02 8.27
N LEU A 12 6.61 -24.78 8.81
CA LEU A 12 7.80 -24.19 9.41
C LEU A 12 8.28 -24.95 10.66
N PRO A 13 7.42 -25.40 11.61
CA PRO A 13 7.89 -26.20 12.74
C PRO A 13 8.52 -27.51 12.29
N LEU A 14 7.92 -28.20 11.32
CA LEU A 14 8.48 -29.43 10.74
C LEU A 14 9.82 -29.15 10.05
N MET A 15 9.95 -28.01 9.34
CA MET A 15 11.22 -27.60 8.74
C MET A 15 12.29 -27.40 9.81
N PHE A 16 11.96 -26.74 10.92
CA PHE A 16 12.90 -26.57 12.03
C PHE A 16 13.29 -27.91 12.67
N GLU A 17 12.33 -28.81 12.93
CA GLU A 17 12.62 -30.15 13.44
C GLU A 17 13.55 -30.93 12.51
N VAL A 18 13.31 -30.88 11.20
CA VAL A 18 14.18 -31.51 10.21
C VAL A 18 15.58 -30.90 10.27
N VAL A 19 15.71 -29.58 10.23
CA VAL A 19 17.00 -28.88 10.28
C VAL A 19 17.75 -29.17 11.59
N ASP A 20 17.06 -29.24 12.72
CA ASP A 20 17.64 -29.55 14.03
C ASP A 20 18.06 -31.02 14.17
N SER A 21 17.44 -31.93 13.42
CA SER A 21 17.81 -33.35 13.38
C SER A 21 19.05 -33.66 12.52
N LEU A 22 19.45 -32.71 11.66
CA LEU A 22 20.62 -32.90 10.80
C LEU A 22 21.92 -32.92 11.65
N PRO A 23 22.88 -33.81 11.32
CA PRO A 23 24.16 -33.85 12.02
C PRO A 23 24.92 -32.54 11.81
N ARG A 24 25.33 -31.88 12.92
CA ARG A 24 26.10 -30.64 12.89
C ARG A 24 27.60 -30.93 12.89
N GLN A 25 28.31 -30.53 11.84
CA GLN A 25 29.76 -30.48 11.75
C GLN A 25 30.29 -29.10 12.15
N ALA A 26 31.56 -29.05 12.57
CA ALA A 26 32.24 -27.79 12.83
C ALA A 26 32.31 -26.97 11.53
N GLY A 27 31.62 -25.83 11.48
CA GLY A 27 31.54 -24.98 10.30
C GLY A 27 30.17 -24.97 9.60
N ASP A 28 29.22 -25.83 9.97
CA ASP A 28 27.88 -25.82 9.33
C ASP A 28 27.10 -24.53 9.59
N ALA A 29 27.41 -23.84 10.70
CA ALA A 29 26.86 -22.52 11.01
C ALA A 29 27.73 -21.37 10.50
N SER A 30 28.85 -21.66 9.84
CA SER A 30 29.70 -20.61 9.26
C SER A 30 29.05 -20.08 7.99
N GLY A 31 28.66 -18.80 8.02
CA GLY A 31 28.14 -18.12 6.85
C GLY A 31 29.22 -18.05 5.78
N ALA A 32 28.84 -18.29 4.52
CA ALA A 32 29.72 -18.02 3.39
C ALA A 32 30.20 -16.56 3.45
N PRO A 33 31.48 -16.28 3.10
CA PRO A 33 31.94 -14.91 3.03
C PRO A 33 31.09 -14.13 2.03
N MET A 34 30.78 -12.87 2.37
CA MET A 34 30.03 -12.00 1.46
C MET A 34 30.81 -11.86 0.14
N PRO A 35 30.16 -12.04 -1.01
CA PRO A 35 30.81 -11.86 -2.30
C PRO A 35 31.42 -10.46 -2.42
N ALA A 36 32.58 -10.34 -3.08
CA ALA A 36 33.31 -9.07 -3.19
C ALA A 36 32.53 -7.97 -3.91
N ASN A 37 31.54 -8.35 -4.73
CA ASN A 37 30.67 -7.43 -5.46
C ASN A 37 29.36 -7.12 -4.74
N VAL A 38 29.21 -7.55 -3.48
CA VAL A 38 28.10 -7.17 -2.61
C VAL A 38 28.63 -6.22 -1.54
N THR A 39 28.08 -5.01 -1.49
CA THR A 39 28.39 -4.01 -0.45
C THR A 39 27.18 -3.77 0.44
N ARG A 40 27.39 -3.21 1.62
CA ARG A 40 26.31 -2.75 2.50
C ARG A 40 26.25 -1.23 2.43
N GLU A 41 25.14 -0.71 1.94
CA GLU A 41 24.92 0.73 1.73
C GLU A 41 23.70 1.21 2.52
N ALA A 42 23.70 2.50 2.87
CA ALA A 42 22.51 3.16 3.41
C ALA A 42 21.59 3.62 2.27
N ILE A 43 20.33 3.21 2.32
CA ILE A 43 19.27 3.62 1.38
C ILE A 43 18.18 4.41 2.08
N CYS A 44 17.42 5.17 1.30
CA CYS A 44 16.23 5.90 1.73
C CYS A 44 14.97 5.14 1.34
N TRP A 45 14.03 5.05 2.25
CA TRP A 45 12.70 4.52 2.01
C TRP A 45 11.67 5.64 2.18
N PRO A 46 10.66 5.78 1.29
CA PRO A 46 10.20 4.79 0.32
C PRO A 46 10.86 4.84 -1.07
N THR A 47 11.83 5.71 -1.35
CA THR A 47 12.39 5.86 -2.71
C THR A 47 13.23 4.68 -3.19
N GLY A 48 13.83 3.92 -2.27
CA GLY A 48 14.76 2.83 -2.58
C GLY A 48 16.14 3.31 -3.04
N GLU A 49 16.38 4.63 -3.08
CA GLU A 49 17.61 5.24 -3.58
C GLU A 49 18.69 5.34 -2.50
N LEU A 50 19.95 5.50 -2.91
CA LEU A 50 21.09 5.72 -2.00
C LEU A 50 20.90 6.97 -1.14
N ALA A 51 21.13 6.84 0.16
CA ALA A 51 20.87 7.92 1.11
C ALA A 51 21.75 9.15 0.95
N GLU A 52 22.94 9.00 0.35
CA GLU A 52 23.82 10.12 0.01
C GLU A 52 23.35 10.90 -1.24
N ARG A 53 22.52 10.30 -2.09
CA ARG A 53 22.01 10.87 -3.35
C ARG A 53 20.56 11.35 -3.23
N THR A 54 19.92 11.07 -2.10
CA THR A 54 18.53 11.44 -1.83
C THR A 54 18.48 12.59 -0.83
N GLY A 55 17.83 13.68 -1.20
CA GLY A 55 17.63 14.82 -0.29
C GLY A 55 16.81 14.46 0.94
N GLU A 56 16.99 15.19 2.04
CA GLU A 56 16.35 14.90 3.34
C GLU A 56 14.82 14.80 3.24
N ALA A 57 14.19 15.69 2.47
CA ALA A 57 12.73 15.69 2.24
C ALA A 57 12.20 14.40 1.59
N LEU A 58 13.05 13.66 0.87
CA LEU A 58 12.72 12.42 0.20
C LEU A 58 13.19 11.18 0.98
N CYS A 59 14.02 11.38 2.01
CA CYS A 59 14.59 10.31 2.82
C CYS A 59 13.86 10.14 4.15
N GLN A 60 12.62 9.66 4.10
CA GLN A 60 11.79 9.56 5.31
C GLN A 60 12.30 8.51 6.31
N ARG A 61 12.91 7.42 5.82
CA ARG A 61 13.58 6.42 6.66
C ARG A 61 14.89 5.98 6.01
N ARG A 62 15.96 5.95 6.81
CA ARG A 62 17.24 5.34 6.41
C ARG A 62 17.25 3.87 6.82
N LEU A 63 17.67 3.00 5.91
CA LEU A 63 17.80 1.56 6.11
C LEU A 63 19.13 1.09 5.53
N ASP A 64 19.73 0.05 6.13
CA ASP A 64 20.87 -0.63 5.52
C ASP A 64 20.38 -1.68 4.52
N ALA A 65 20.99 -1.71 3.34
CA ALA A 65 20.69 -2.67 2.28
C ALA A 65 21.97 -3.25 1.69
N PHE A 66 21.88 -4.50 1.22
CA PHE A 66 22.93 -5.09 0.41
C PHE A 66 22.77 -4.67 -1.06
N VAL A 67 23.86 -4.24 -1.68
CA VAL A 67 23.91 -3.73 -3.04
C VAL A 67 24.82 -4.63 -3.87
N LEU A 68 24.32 -5.12 -5.00
CA LEU A 68 25.05 -5.95 -5.94
C LEU A 68 25.61 -5.10 -7.07
N ASP A 69 26.92 -5.17 -7.33
CA ASP A 69 27.59 -4.44 -8.41
C ASP A 69 27.32 -2.92 -8.40
N GLY A 70 27.09 -2.33 -7.22
CA GLY A 70 26.72 -0.92 -7.08
C GLY A 70 25.32 -0.56 -7.58
N VAL A 71 24.48 -1.52 -7.94
CA VAL A 71 23.14 -1.31 -8.51
C VAL A 71 22.11 -1.11 -7.40
N VAL A 72 21.56 0.10 -7.31
CA VAL A 72 20.52 0.48 -6.34
C VAL A 72 19.25 0.89 -7.10
N PRO A 73 18.32 -0.06 -7.36
CA PRO A 73 17.12 0.24 -8.10
C PRO A 73 16.15 1.08 -7.25
N PRO A 74 15.51 2.12 -7.83
CA PRO A 74 14.46 2.83 -7.12
C PRO A 74 13.27 1.90 -6.87
N THR A 75 12.49 2.21 -5.83
CA THR A 75 11.23 1.53 -5.54
C THR A 75 10.32 1.64 -6.75
N PHE A 76 9.85 0.49 -7.24
CA PHE A 76 8.93 0.43 -8.35
C PHE A 76 7.60 1.13 -8.02
N ALA A 77 6.99 1.71 -9.04
CA ALA A 77 5.60 2.13 -8.96
C ALA A 77 4.69 0.96 -8.55
N GLU A 78 3.60 1.28 -7.86
CA GLU A 78 2.65 0.27 -7.38
C GLU A 78 2.03 -0.47 -8.57
N ARG A 79 2.20 -1.81 -8.61
CA ARG A 79 1.91 -2.62 -9.81
C ARG A 79 0.44 -2.57 -10.24
N ASP A 80 -0.46 -2.43 -9.28
CA ASP A 80 -1.91 -2.45 -9.50
C ASP A 80 -2.51 -1.04 -9.61
N ALA A 81 -1.68 0.00 -9.59
CA ALA A 81 -2.13 1.36 -9.83
C ALA A 81 -2.64 1.46 -11.28
N ARG A 82 -3.91 1.85 -11.44
CA ARG A 82 -4.53 2.05 -12.76
C ARG A 82 -3.81 3.11 -13.58
N LEU A 83 -3.30 4.13 -12.90
CA LEU A 83 -2.44 5.14 -13.47
C LEU A 83 -1.05 4.90 -12.89
N TRP A 84 -0.06 4.72 -13.77
CA TRP A 84 1.33 4.62 -13.33
C TRP A 84 1.69 5.88 -12.55
N GLN A 85 2.01 5.72 -11.26
CA GLN A 85 2.48 6.81 -10.42
C GLN A 85 3.82 6.41 -9.76
N PRO A 86 4.89 7.19 -9.99
CA PRO A 86 6.15 6.93 -9.32
C PRO A 86 6.01 7.24 -7.83
N GLY A 87 6.73 6.51 -6.98
CA GLY A 87 6.82 6.82 -5.55
C GLY A 87 7.39 8.22 -5.31
N ARG A 88 8.34 8.67 -6.14
CA ARG A 88 8.85 10.05 -6.14
C ARG A 88 8.07 10.92 -7.12
N GLN A 89 7.39 11.95 -6.64
CA GLN A 89 6.56 12.84 -7.47
C GLN A 89 7.06 14.27 -7.46
N ARG A 90 7.07 14.89 -8.65
CA ARG A 90 7.32 16.33 -8.84
C ARG A 90 6.00 17.08 -9.00
N PHE A 91 5.87 18.20 -8.31
CA PHE A 91 4.69 19.07 -8.33
C PHE A 91 5.09 20.54 -8.18
N ASN A 92 4.21 21.45 -8.59
CA ASN A 92 4.41 22.88 -8.41
C ASN A 92 3.67 23.36 -7.16
N VAL A 93 4.30 24.27 -6.44
CA VAL A 93 3.67 25.03 -5.35
C VAL A 93 3.78 26.51 -5.60
N ASP A 94 2.88 27.28 -5.01
CA ASP A 94 2.99 28.73 -4.95
C ASP A 94 4.05 29.08 -3.90
N ALA A 95 5.08 29.81 -4.29
CA ALA A 95 6.26 30.11 -3.47
C ALA A 95 5.90 30.87 -2.19
N ARG A 96 4.79 31.61 -2.18
CA ARG A 96 4.35 32.43 -1.04
C ARG A 96 3.48 31.67 -0.05
N THR A 97 2.58 30.82 -0.54
CA THR A 97 1.58 30.10 0.27
C THR A 97 1.96 28.66 0.56
N GLY A 98 2.81 28.05 -0.28
CA GLY A 98 3.15 26.63 -0.24
C GLY A 98 2.02 25.71 -0.71
N LEU A 99 0.89 26.25 -1.16
CA LEU A 99 -0.21 25.47 -1.73
C LEU A 99 0.20 24.93 -3.09
N ARG A 100 -0.31 23.75 -3.42
CA ARG A 100 -0.08 23.13 -4.73
C ARG A 100 -0.80 23.90 -5.81
N VAL A 101 -0.19 23.99 -6.99
CA VAL A 101 -0.69 24.79 -8.13
C VAL A 101 -0.81 23.88 -9.34
N SER A 102 -1.97 23.87 -9.99
CA SER A 102 -2.18 23.16 -11.26
C SER A 102 -1.85 24.07 -12.45
N PRO A 103 -1.81 23.55 -13.69
CA PRO A 103 -1.59 24.39 -14.87
C PRO A 103 -2.71 25.42 -15.15
N ASP A 104 -3.90 25.23 -14.57
CA ASP A 104 -5.08 26.03 -14.84
C ASP A 104 -5.60 26.66 -13.54
N CYS A 105 -5.06 27.86 -13.25
CA CYS A 105 -5.42 28.68 -12.10
C CYS A 105 -5.90 30.05 -12.56
N ARG A 106 -6.88 30.60 -11.83
CA ARG A 106 -7.49 31.89 -12.18
C ARG A 106 -6.58 33.08 -11.87
N LEU A 107 -5.71 32.96 -10.88
CA LEU A 107 -4.76 33.99 -10.48
C LEU A 107 -3.33 33.62 -10.87
N PRO A 108 -2.44 34.62 -11.06
CA PRO A 108 -1.04 34.36 -11.26
C PRO A 108 -0.41 33.84 -9.97
N HIS A 109 0.40 32.78 -10.10
CA HIS A 109 1.18 32.19 -9.01
C HIS A 109 2.67 32.27 -9.33
N GLU A 110 3.48 32.63 -8.34
CA GLU A 110 4.92 32.43 -8.41
C GLU A 110 5.20 30.96 -8.09
N THR A 111 5.63 30.17 -9.08
CA THR A 111 5.69 28.71 -8.93
C THR A 111 7.10 28.22 -8.58
N GLU A 112 7.16 27.29 -7.65
CA GLU A 112 8.37 26.56 -7.25
C GLU A 112 8.14 25.06 -7.45
N VAL A 113 9.09 24.36 -8.06
CA VAL A 113 9.02 22.90 -8.23
C VAL A 113 9.49 22.23 -6.94
N ARG A 114 8.65 21.35 -6.38
CA ARG A 114 8.99 20.52 -5.22
C ARG A 114 8.81 19.04 -5.52
N GLU A 115 9.40 18.23 -4.66
CA GLU A 115 9.36 16.78 -4.73
C GLU A 115 8.86 16.17 -3.43
N ILE A 116 8.19 15.03 -3.55
CA ILE A 116 7.71 14.23 -2.42
C ILE A 116 7.96 12.76 -2.68
N ALA A 117 8.30 12.02 -1.62
CA ALA A 117 8.36 10.56 -1.63
C ALA A 117 7.07 10.01 -1.01
N ARG A 118 6.28 9.31 -1.83
CA ARG A 118 5.03 8.66 -1.46
C ARG A 118 5.27 7.19 -1.10
N TRP A 119 4.51 6.73 -0.12
CA TRP A 119 4.49 5.33 0.28
C TRP A 119 3.47 4.55 -0.55
N PRO A 120 3.74 3.27 -0.86
CA PRO A 120 2.72 2.36 -1.37
C PRO A 120 1.48 2.35 -0.46
N ALA A 121 0.28 2.36 -1.07
CA ALA A 121 -0.98 2.38 -0.32
C ALA A 121 -1.09 1.20 0.65
N LEU A 122 -0.61 0.03 0.20
CA LEU A 122 -0.55 -1.18 1.00
C LEU A 122 0.30 -1.04 2.26
N LEU A 123 1.26 -0.12 2.34
CA LEU A 123 2.04 0.05 3.58
C LEU A 123 1.37 0.97 4.61
N SER A 124 0.34 1.72 4.21
CA SER A 124 -0.29 2.74 5.06
C SER A 124 -0.75 2.26 6.45
N PRO A 125 -1.24 1.01 6.67
CA PRO A 125 -1.60 0.54 8.01
C PRO A 125 -0.42 0.43 8.98
N TRP A 126 0.80 0.27 8.46
CA TRP A 126 2.03 0.07 9.24
C TRP A 126 2.83 1.37 9.41
N LEU A 127 2.36 2.48 8.86
CA LEU A 127 3.06 3.76 8.91
C LEU A 127 2.56 4.66 10.06
N PRO A 128 3.49 5.29 10.80
CA PRO A 128 3.15 6.38 11.71
C PRO A 128 2.37 7.49 10.98
N LEU A 129 1.44 8.13 11.69
CA LEU A 129 0.62 9.22 11.13
C LEU A 129 1.47 10.36 10.54
N ALA A 130 2.61 10.69 11.17
CA ALA A 130 3.52 11.72 10.67
C ALA A 130 4.11 11.38 9.29
N GLN A 131 4.50 10.11 9.06
CA GLN A 131 5.03 9.66 7.76
C GLN A 131 3.95 9.65 6.69
N ARG A 132 2.71 9.27 7.05
CA ARG A 132 1.57 9.35 6.14
C ARG A 132 1.31 10.79 5.69
N ARG A 133 1.29 11.75 6.64
CA ARG A 133 1.13 13.19 6.34
C ARG A 133 2.29 13.74 5.51
N ALA A 134 3.53 13.37 5.82
CA ALA A 134 4.71 13.80 5.05
C ALA A 134 4.74 13.25 3.61
N ALA A 135 3.94 12.23 3.31
CA ALA A 135 3.78 11.62 1.99
C ALA A 135 2.49 12.04 1.26
N GLN A 136 1.71 12.96 1.84
CA GLN A 136 0.55 13.57 1.19
C GLN A 136 0.99 14.83 0.43
N LEU A 137 0.43 15.03 -0.75
CA LEU A 137 0.62 16.27 -1.48
C LEU A 137 0.00 17.44 -0.68
N PRO A 138 0.58 18.64 -0.74
CA PRO A 138 -0.09 19.82 -0.21
C PRO A 138 -1.44 20.04 -0.90
N ALA A 139 -2.36 20.67 -0.17
CA ALA A 139 -3.66 21.06 -0.70
C ALA A 139 -3.51 21.95 -1.94
N LEU A 140 -4.39 21.75 -2.92
CA LEU A 140 -4.49 22.58 -4.11
C LEU A 140 -4.96 23.99 -3.77
N SER A 141 -4.39 25.00 -4.45
CA SER A 141 -4.86 26.39 -4.34
C SER A 141 -6.34 26.48 -4.77
N PRO A 142 -7.21 27.19 -4.02
CA PRO A 142 -8.65 27.19 -4.25
C PRO A 142 -9.09 27.89 -5.55
N ASP A 143 -8.17 28.57 -6.24
CA ASP A 143 -8.40 29.19 -7.54
C ASP A 143 -7.92 28.34 -8.73
N CYS A 144 -7.32 27.19 -8.46
CA CYS A 144 -6.86 26.22 -9.44
C CYS A 144 -7.89 25.11 -9.67
N SER A 145 -7.94 24.57 -10.89
CA SER A 145 -8.72 23.38 -11.21
C SER A 145 -8.01 22.09 -10.77
N ASP A 146 -8.79 21.06 -10.45
CA ASP A 146 -8.28 19.76 -10.02
C ASP A 146 -7.37 19.13 -11.08
N ASP A 147 -6.19 18.69 -10.66
CA ASP A 147 -5.18 18.06 -11.51
C ASP A 147 -5.13 16.53 -11.36
N GLY A 148 -6.07 15.95 -10.60
CA GLY A 148 -6.19 14.51 -10.40
C GLY A 148 -5.08 13.89 -9.55
N ARG A 149 -4.24 14.70 -8.91
CA ARG A 149 -3.08 14.22 -8.12
C ARG A 149 -3.41 13.93 -6.66
N GLU A 150 -4.52 14.45 -6.14
CA GLU A 150 -5.04 14.07 -4.81
C GLU A 150 -5.34 12.57 -4.73
N SER A 151 -5.76 11.99 -5.85
CA SER A 151 -5.99 10.56 -5.93
C SER A 151 -4.66 9.82 -5.76
N GLY A 152 -4.56 9.06 -4.68
CA GLY A 152 -3.34 8.36 -4.26
C GLY A 152 -2.80 7.31 -5.25
N GLY A 153 -3.35 7.23 -6.46
CA GLY A 153 -2.89 6.40 -7.57
C GLY A 153 -3.43 4.96 -7.52
N SER A 154 -3.73 4.46 -6.32
CA SER A 154 -4.22 3.11 -6.10
C SER A 154 -5.21 3.10 -4.92
N LEU A 155 -6.38 2.48 -5.12
CA LEU A 155 -7.32 2.16 -4.05
C LEU A 155 -7.30 0.64 -3.88
N HIS A 156 -7.13 0.17 -2.65
CA HIS A 156 -7.08 -1.27 -2.34
C HIS A 156 -8.13 -1.63 -1.30
N ILE A 157 -8.84 -2.74 -1.50
CA ILE A 157 -9.71 -3.31 -0.46
C ILE A 157 -8.87 -4.29 0.35
N GLU A 158 -8.75 -4.03 1.65
CA GLU A 158 -8.18 -4.97 2.63
C GLU A 158 -9.30 -5.73 3.32
N GLY A 159 -9.05 -6.99 3.66
CA GLY A 159 -9.99 -7.88 4.35
C GLY A 159 -10.67 -8.91 3.43
N LEU A 160 -10.40 -8.86 2.13
CA LEU A 160 -10.93 -9.79 1.14
C LEU A 160 -9.98 -9.90 -0.06
N ASN A 161 -9.64 -11.12 -0.46
CA ASN A 161 -8.81 -11.38 -1.65
C ASN A 161 -9.69 -11.53 -2.91
N ASP A 162 -9.19 -11.11 -4.08
CA ASP A 162 -9.88 -11.37 -5.35
C ASP A 162 -10.03 -12.87 -5.58
N ARG A 163 -11.23 -13.26 -5.99
CA ARG A 163 -11.69 -14.64 -6.22
C ARG A 163 -11.64 -15.53 -4.98
N ALA A 164 -11.71 -14.94 -3.78
CA ALA A 164 -11.85 -15.72 -2.56
C ALA A 164 -13.15 -16.55 -2.60
N THR A 165 -13.07 -17.80 -2.17
CA THR A 165 -14.25 -18.64 -1.89
C THR A 165 -14.44 -18.70 -0.38
N LEU A 166 -15.56 -18.18 0.09
CA LEU A 166 -15.89 -18.05 1.49
C LEU A 166 -16.99 -19.03 1.85
N ALA A 167 -16.89 -19.62 3.04
CA ALA A 167 -17.93 -20.46 3.61
C ALA A 167 -18.33 -19.89 4.95
N ARG A 168 -19.60 -20.03 5.29
CA ARG A 168 -20.09 -19.72 6.64
C ARG A 168 -19.36 -20.61 7.65
N ALA A 169 -19.03 -20.04 8.80
CA ALA A 169 -18.47 -20.83 9.90
C ALA A 169 -19.49 -21.88 10.38
N PRO A 170 -19.05 -23.07 10.82
CA PRO A 170 -19.95 -24.08 11.38
C PRO A 170 -20.77 -23.50 12.53
N ASN A 171 -22.08 -23.78 12.55
CA ASN A 171 -23.04 -23.29 13.55
C ASN A 171 -23.21 -21.77 13.64
N ALA A 172 -22.77 -20.99 12.65
CA ALA A 172 -23.00 -19.54 12.66
C ALA A 172 -24.45 -19.21 12.30
N GLU A 173 -25.09 -18.37 13.12
CA GLU A 173 -26.47 -17.89 12.91
C GLU A 173 -26.55 -16.79 11.84
N HIS A 174 -25.43 -16.13 11.53
CA HIS A 174 -25.33 -15.08 10.51
C HIS A 174 -24.54 -15.54 9.27
N GLY A 175 -24.64 -14.79 8.18
CA GLY A 175 -23.83 -14.96 6.98
C GLY A 175 -22.33 -14.76 7.21
N VAL A 176 -21.55 -14.76 6.11
CA VAL A 176 -20.10 -14.56 6.20
C VAL A 176 -19.81 -13.13 6.66
N ARG A 177 -19.17 -13.00 7.83
CA ARG A 177 -18.79 -11.71 8.40
C ARG A 177 -17.42 -11.30 7.89
N LEU A 178 -17.36 -10.18 7.18
CA LEU A 178 -16.11 -9.60 6.69
C LEU A 178 -15.82 -8.28 7.40
N GLN A 179 -14.54 -8.07 7.72
CA GLN A 179 -14.00 -6.80 8.17
C GLN A 179 -13.23 -6.20 7.00
N LEU A 180 -13.67 -5.04 6.53
CA LEU A 180 -13.25 -4.44 5.28
C LEU A 180 -12.77 -3.01 5.54
N ARG A 181 -11.74 -2.58 4.80
CA ARG A 181 -11.33 -1.18 4.71
C ARG A 181 -10.74 -0.89 3.35
N ALA A 182 -10.73 0.39 2.98
CA ALA A 182 -10.09 0.86 1.77
C ALA A 182 -8.74 1.53 2.12
N LEU A 183 -7.69 1.20 1.39
CA LEU A 183 -6.35 1.77 1.55
C LEU A 183 -6.00 2.62 0.32
N GLY A 184 -5.13 3.61 0.51
CA GLY A 184 -4.62 4.46 -0.57
C GLY A 184 -5.34 5.80 -0.74
N ASN A 185 -6.39 6.05 0.06
CA ASN A 185 -7.10 7.31 0.10
C ASN A 185 -7.59 7.63 1.52
N ASP A 186 -7.57 8.91 1.89
CA ASP A 186 -8.11 9.41 3.16
C ASP A 186 -9.51 10.06 3.01
N ASN A 187 -10.03 10.15 1.77
CA ASN A 187 -11.36 10.65 1.43
C ASN A 187 -12.48 9.68 1.84
N SER A 188 -13.73 10.14 1.72
CA SER A 188 -14.90 9.28 1.89
C SER A 188 -14.96 8.20 0.80
N ILE A 189 -15.34 7.00 1.21
CA ILE A 189 -15.40 5.79 0.39
C ILE A 189 -16.82 5.24 0.40
N ASP A 190 -17.44 5.17 -0.77
CA ASP A 190 -18.68 4.46 -0.99
C ASP A 190 -18.41 2.99 -1.33
N TRP A 191 -19.10 2.11 -0.62
CA TRP A 191 -19.03 0.67 -0.82
C TRP A 191 -20.27 0.21 -1.56
N LEU A 192 -20.08 -0.56 -2.64
CA LEU A 192 -21.16 -1.14 -3.42
C LEU A 192 -20.99 -2.66 -3.50
N LEU A 193 -22.07 -3.38 -3.24
CA LEU A 193 -22.17 -4.83 -3.47
C LEU A 193 -23.04 -5.05 -4.70
N ASP A 194 -22.48 -5.67 -5.73
CA ASP A 194 -23.18 -5.96 -6.99
C ASP A 194 -23.84 -4.70 -7.60
N GLY A 195 -23.13 -3.58 -7.49
CA GLY A 195 -23.58 -2.26 -7.97
C GLY A 195 -24.58 -1.54 -7.07
N ARG A 196 -24.98 -2.11 -5.92
CA ARG A 196 -25.88 -1.46 -4.96
C ARG A 196 -25.09 -0.89 -3.80
N TRP A 197 -25.37 0.36 -3.43
CA TRP A 197 -24.73 1.01 -2.28
C TRP A 197 -25.04 0.26 -0.98
N ILE A 198 -24.00 0.00 -0.19
CA ILE A 198 -24.10 -0.79 1.04
C ILE A 198 -23.58 -0.08 2.28
N ALA A 199 -22.60 0.82 2.15
CA ALA A 199 -22.02 1.56 3.26
C ALA A 199 -21.20 2.76 2.76
N ARG A 200 -20.90 3.69 3.67
CA ARG A 200 -19.88 4.74 3.48
C ARG A 200 -18.89 4.73 4.65
N THR A 201 -17.60 4.82 4.34
CA THR A 201 -16.52 4.96 5.33
C THR A 201 -15.69 6.21 5.05
N GLU A 202 -14.88 6.63 6.02
CA GLU A 202 -13.93 7.74 5.87
C GLU A 202 -12.50 7.18 5.88
N GLY A 203 -11.74 7.44 4.83
CA GLY A 203 -10.37 6.95 4.64
C GLY A 203 -10.23 5.45 4.91
N ALA A 204 -9.18 5.09 5.65
CA ALA A 204 -8.87 3.71 6.03
C ALA A 204 -9.68 3.17 7.23
N ARG A 205 -10.87 3.74 7.52
CA ARG A 205 -11.72 3.25 8.62
C ARG A 205 -12.25 1.86 8.31
N LEU A 206 -12.04 0.95 9.26
CA LEU A 206 -12.59 -0.41 9.20
C LEU A 206 -14.12 -0.37 9.37
N PHE A 207 -14.82 -1.15 8.55
CA PHE A 207 -16.22 -1.50 8.77
C PHE A 207 -16.42 -3.01 8.71
N GLN A 208 -17.47 -3.50 9.36
CA GLN A 208 -17.81 -4.91 9.39
C GLN A 208 -19.20 -5.09 8.79
N ARG A 209 -19.36 -6.14 7.97
CA ARG A 209 -20.66 -6.48 7.37
C ARG A 209 -20.81 -7.98 7.21
N ASP A 210 -22.04 -8.45 7.42
CA ASP A 210 -22.44 -9.82 7.18
C ASP A 210 -23.00 -9.95 5.75
N PHE A 211 -22.58 -11.01 5.05
CA PHE A 211 -23.00 -11.33 3.69
C PHE A 211 -23.76 -12.66 3.70
N ASP A 212 -25.08 -12.58 3.55
CA ASP A 212 -25.99 -13.74 3.68
C ASP A 212 -26.29 -14.41 2.34
N GLU A 213 -26.20 -13.67 1.25
CA GLU A 213 -26.50 -14.18 -0.10
C GLU A 213 -25.38 -15.11 -0.57
N THR A 214 -25.76 -16.27 -1.11
CA THR A 214 -24.83 -17.24 -1.68
C THR A 214 -24.65 -16.97 -3.17
N GLY A 215 -23.45 -17.20 -3.70
CA GLY A 215 -23.17 -17.01 -5.12
C GLY A 215 -21.91 -16.19 -5.35
N GLU A 216 -21.74 -15.74 -6.59
CA GLU A 216 -20.68 -14.83 -6.99
C GLU A 216 -21.11 -13.39 -6.69
N HIS A 217 -20.22 -12.62 -6.08
CA HIS A 217 -20.43 -11.24 -5.69
C HIS A 217 -19.26 -10.37 -6.11
N THR A 218 -19.54 -9.10 -6.38
CA THR A 218 -18.54 -8.07 -6.65
C THR A 218 -18.65 -6.95 -5.62
N LEU A 219 -17.61 -6.77 -4.83
CA LEU A 219 -17.47 -5.64 -3.92
C LEU A 219 -16.69 -4.53 -4.63
N THR A 220 -17.25 -3.33 -4.65
CA THR A 220 -16.65 -2.12 -5.20
C THR A 220 -16.41 -1.12 -4.09
N ALA A 221 -15.21 -0.52 -4.05
CA ALA A 221 -14.93 0.68 -3.25
C ALA A 221 -14.70 1.85 -4.20
N LEU A 222 -15.40 2.96 -3.99
CA LEU A 222 -15.33 4.18 -4.80
C LEU A 222 -15.05 5.37 -3.88
N ALA A 223 -13.94 6.06 -4.10
CA ALA A 223 -13.57 7.26 -3.37
C ALA A 223 -14.18 8.52 -3.99
N ALA A 224 -14.34 9.58 -3.18
CA ALA A 224 -14.91 10.85 -3.61
C ALA A 224 -14.14 11.56 -4.75
N ASP A 225 -12.85 11.26 -4.91
CA ASP A 225 -12.00 11.76 -5.99
C ASP A 225 -12.07 10.91 -7.28
N GLY A 226 -12.97 9.92 -7.32
CA GLY A 226 -13.18 9.05 -8.46
C GLY A 226 -12.27 7.81 -8.51
N ALA A 227 -11.33 7.64 -7.57
CA ALA A 227 -10.56 6.40 -7.46
C ALA A 227 -11.48 5.24 -7.11
N TRP A 228 -11.32 4.09 -7.76
CA TRP A 228 -12.11 2.91 -7.41
C TRP A 228 -11.37 1.61 -7.63
N THR A 229 -11.81 0.58 -6.91
CA THR A 229 -11.33 -0.78 -7.06
C THR A 229 -12.45 -1.79 -6.85
N GLN A 230 -12.26 -3.00 -7.38
CA GLN A 230 -13.23 -4.08 -7.32
C GLN A 230 -12.57 -5.40 -6.94
N VAL A 231 -13.27 -6.15 -6.11
CA VAL A 231 -12.89 -7.50 -5.67
C VAL A 231 -14.07 -8.42 -5.90
N ARG A 232 -13.85 -9.54 -6.60
CA ARG A 232 -14.85 -10.59 -6.79
C ARG A 232 -14.65 -11.65 -5.74
N PHE A 233 -15.73 -12.26 -5.27
CA PHE A 233 -15.67 -13.36 -4.32
C PHE A 233 -16.92 -14.22 -4.43
N ARG A 234 -16.83 -15.44 -3.92
CA ARG A 234 -17.93 -16.40 -3.92
C ARG A 234 -18.28 -16.80 -2.51
N ILE A 235 -19.57 -16.79 -2.17
CA ILE A 235 -20.09 -17.36 -0.92
C ILE A 235 -20.70 -18.75 -1.22
N LEU A 236 -20.19 -19.76 -0.53
CA LEU A 236 -20.74 -21.11 -0.54
C LEU A 236 -22.02 -21.19 0.29
N ARG A 237 -22.85 -22.18 -0.06
CA ARG A 237 -24.07 -22.51 0.66
C ARG A 237 -23.79 -23.06 2.04
#